data_AF-A0A1B7NPU2-F1
#
_entry.id   AF-A0A1B7NPU2-F1
#
_cell.length_a   1.000
_cell.length_b   1.000
_cell.length_c   1.000
_cell.angle_alpha   90.00
_cell.angle_beta   90.00
_cell.angle_gamma   90.00
#
_symmetry.space_group_name_H-M   'P 1'
#
loop_
_entity.id
_entity.type
_entity.pdbx_description
1 polymer ?
#
loop_
_entity_poly.entity_id
_entity_poly.type
_entity_poly.pdbx_seq_one_letter_code
_entity_poly.pdbx_strand_id
1 'polypeptide(L)'
;MWYHVSEPNEYLVLTGGGISDVLIKKTAFVMPWHKCIRISISPFDFSMNLQAMTIEKLQFSLPAVFTIGPDNNIEALKKYALLLSGEAGGVKVKSTSHTRGNHVQDIVKGIIEGETRVIVSGMTMEEIFKERHVFKQHVIENVQNELDQFGLRIYNANVKELQDTPGSEYFTLLSRKAHEGALNQAKIDVAEARMRGEIGEAEKRGKTKQEISKIDAETAVLETKRRSEKAQADAQLTNRQTELDMGIRLGKISAQRQAEMRDAELQKQVETKRAETELERLRALDVTKSKIAREAAEQNADADLYTKMKGADGVMYKQKMDADAHYYRASKDAEAAFLAKTKEAEASFIAKKKEAEGVAEMAKAYTAMAEVFGGPQGFLQYLMIQNRTYEALARANGEAIKGLEPKITVWNTGTSGDASQDTTAPIRNLMQSLPPLFSTIHEQTGIAPPTWMAQLPPRQNQSNSTVQADEIKSKIRANA
;
A
#
# COMPACT_ATOMS: atom_id res chain seq x y z
N MET A 1 81.34 33.88 -25.72
CA MET A 1 80.87 32.48 -25.86
C MET A 1 80.51 32.01 -24.47
N TRP A 2 79.25 31.63 -24.25
CA TRP A 2 78.80 31.15 -22.94
C TRP A 2 78.43 29.68 -23.05
N TYR A 3 78.90 28.88 -22.09
CA TYR A 3 78.57 27.46 -22.02
C TYR A 3 77.34 27.30 -21.13
N HIS A 4 76.25 26.79 -21.71
CA HIS A 4 75.03 26.50 -20.99
C HIS A 4 74.85 24.98 -20.87
N VAL A 5 74.47 24.56 -19.67
CA VAL A 5 74.06 23.19 -19.33
C VAL A 5 72.60 23.24 -18.91
N SER A 6 71.77 22.34 -19.44
CA SER A 6 70.38 22.20 -19.01
C SER A 6 70.23 21.20 -17.86
N GLU A 7 69.15 21.37 -17.10
CA GLU A 7 68.77 20.44 -16.04
C GLU A 7 68.33 19.07 -16.62
N PRO A 8 68.26 18.00 -15.79
CA PRO A 8 67.89 16.67 -16.26
C PRO A 8 66.53 16.61 -16.99
N ASN A 9 65.56 17.43 -16.58
CA ASN A 9 64.23 17.56 -17.18
C ASN A 9 64.12 18.67 -18.25
N GLU A 10 65.23 19.35 -18.58
CA GLU A 10 65.24 20.47 -19.54
C GLU A 10 66.14 20.22 -20.75
N TYR A 11 65.83 20.86 -21.86
CA TYR A 11 66.65 20.90 -23.07
C TYR A 11 66.92 22.33 -23.50
N LEU A 12 68.11 22.57 -24.06
CA LEU A 12 68.46 23.84 -24.69
C LEU A 12 68.03 23.81 -26.14
N VAL A 13 67.32 24.86 -26.53
CA VAL A 13 66.86 25.12 -27.88
C VAL A 13 67.64 26.30 -28.43
N LEU A 14 68.42 26.04 -29.48
CA LEU A 14 69.29 27.00 -30.12
C LEU A 14 68.75 27.38 -31.49
N THR A 15 68.69 28.69 -31.74
CA THR A 15 68.32 29.28 -33.04
C THR A 15 69.28 30.43 -33.37
N GLY A 16 69.44 30.80 -34.64
CA GLY A 16 70.27 31.94 -35.06
C GLY A 16 71.32 31.59 -36.11
N GLY A 17 72.39 32.39 -36.19
CA GLY A 17 73.34 32.35 -37.32
C GLY A 17 73.90 30.95 -37.63
N GLY A 18 73.62 30.44 -38.84
CA GLY A 18 74.06 29.12 -39.32
C GLY A 18 73.13 27.94 -38.96
N ILE A 19 72.00 28.19 -38.30
CA ILE A 19 70.98 27.19 -37.97
C ILE A 19 69.70 27.55 -38.72
N SER A 20 69.24 26.68 -39.62
CA SER A 20 68.08 26.93 -40.49
C SER A 20 66.73 26.72 -39.78
N ASP A 21 66.62 25.71 -38.91
CA ASP A 21 65.40 25.46 -38.13
C ASP A 21 65.66 25.70 -36.62
N VAL A 22 65.91 24.64 -35.89
CA VAL A 22 66.01 24.61 -34.43
C VAL A 22 66.95 23.46 -34.05
N LEU A 23 67.89 23.72 -33.15
CA LEU A 23 68.84 22.72 -32.67
C LEU A 23 68.63 22.46 -31.18
N ILE A 24 68.35 21.20 -30.82
CA ILE A 24 68.05 20.77 -29.45
C ILE A 24 69.24 20.02 -28.88
N LYS A 25 69.80 20.50 -27.76
CA LYS A 25 70.94 19.88 -27.06
C LYS A 25 70.81 20.02 -25.55
N LYS A 26 71.43 19.11 -24.78
CA LYS A 26 71.56 19.21 -23.32
C LYS A 26 72.64 20.20 -22.89
N THR A 27 73.73 20.25 -23.65
CA THR A 27 74.84 21.17 -23.41
C THR A 27 75.26 21.81 -24.72
N ALA A 28 75.46 23.12 -24.72
CA ALA A 28 75.92 23.80 -25.92
C ALA A 28 76.69 25.09 -25.63
N PHE A 29 77.63 25.40 -26.51
CA PHE A 29 78.26 26.71 -26.58
C PHE A 29 77.36 27.67 -27.36
N VAL A 30 76.88 28.71 -26.68
CA VAL A 30 76.07 29.76 -27.30
C VAL A 30 76.98 30.85 -27.83
N MET A 31 76.93 31.06 -29.15
CA MET A 31 77.66 32.13 -29.85
C MET A 31 76.86 33.45 -29.78
N PRO A 32 77.50 34.63 -29.96
CA PRO A 32 76.81 35.92 -29.87
C PRO A 32 75.61 36.11 -30.81
N TRP A 33 75.58 35.38 -31.94
CA TRP A 33 74.49 35.38 -32.93
C TRP A 33 73.50 34.21 -32.75
N HIS A 34 73.60 33.45 -31.66
CA HIS A 34 72.66 32.39 -31.30
C HIS A 34 71.74 32.85 -30.15
N LYS A 35 70.45 32.56 -30.28
CA LYS A 35 69.48 32.64 -29.19
C LYS A 35 69.35 31.26 -28.56
N CYS A 36 69.32 31.21 -27.23
CA CYS A 36 69.14 30.00 -26.45
C CYS A 36 67.89 30.12 -25.59
N ILE A 37 66.98 29.15 -25.69
CA ILE A 37 65.76 29.03 -24.87
C ILE A 37 65.82 27.68 -24.15
N ARG A 38 65.37 27.63 -22.89
CA ARG A 38 65.24 26.37 -22.14
C ARG A 38 63.79 25.88 -22.25
N ILE A 39 63.63 24.59 -22.50
CA ILE A 39 62.33 23.93 -22.55
C ILE A 39 62.31 22.78 -21.56
N SER A 40 61.27 22.72 -20.72
CA SER A 40 61.03 21.62 -19.80
C SER A 40 60.21 20.52 -20.47
N ILE A 41 60.55 19.26 -20.18
CA ILE A 41 59.81 18.06 -20.61
C ILE A 41 58.86 17.55 -19.52
N SER A 42 58.81 18.22 -18.38
CA SER A 42 57.95 17.81 -17.28
C SER A 42 56.48 17.83 -17.75
N PRO A 43 55.73 16.73 -17.59
CA PRO A 43 54.35 16.69 -18.02
C PRO A 43 53.47 17.61 -17.16
N PHE A 44 52.39 18.09 -17.75
CA PHE A 44 51.42 18.99 -17.15
C PHE A 44 50.06 18.33 -17.05
N ASP A 45 49.34 18.60 -15.96
CA ASP A 45 47.99 18.11 -15.75
C ASP A 45 46.95 19.12 -16.25
N PHE A 46 46.04 18.63 -17.10
CA PHE A 46 44.93 19.39 -17.68
C PHE A 46 43.62 18.89 -17.09
N SER A 47 43.08 19.63 -16.11
CA SER A 47 41.73 19.38 -15.59
C SER A 47 40.69 20.14 -16.40
N MET A 48 39.71 19.42 -16.94
CA MET A 48 38.64 20.00 -17.74
C MET A 48 37.30 19.33 -17.44
N ASN A 49 36.22 20.10 -17.63
CA ASN A 49 34.86 19.58 -17.57
C ASN A 49 34.21 19.79 -18.93
N LEU A 50 34.21 18.75 -19.76
CA LEU A 50 33.72 18.84 -21.12
C LEU A 50 32.20 18.67 -21.11
N GLN A 51 31.49 19.67 -21.60
CA GLN A 51 30.07 19.53 -21.88
C GLN A 51 29.88 19.02 -23.30
N ALA A 52 29.22 17.87 -23.42
CA ALA A 52 28.99 17.20 -24.69
C ALA A 52 27.54 16.71 -24.79
N MET A 53 27.14 16.40 -26.01
CA MET A 53 25.81 15.92 -26.35
C MET A 53 25.92 14.64 -27.16
N THR A 54 25.21 13.59 -26.74
CA THR A 54 25.15 12.30 -27.45
C THR A 54 24.30 12.39 -28.72
N ILE A 55 24.32 11.33 -29.52
CA ILE A 55 23.43 11.17 -30.69
C ILE A 55 21.93 11.26 -30.32
N GLU A 56 21.58 10.88 -29.10
CA GLU A 56 20.22 10.92 -28.53
C GLU A 56 19.84 12.32 -28.01
N LYS A 57 20.71 13.31 -28.21
CA LYS A 57 20.55 14.70 -27.72
C LYS A 57 20.56 14.84 -26.21
N LEU A 58 21.11 13.86 -25.48
CA LEU A 58 21.31 13.94 -24.05
C LEU A 58 22.59 14.72 -23.76
N GLN A 59 22.48 15.76 -22.93
CA GLN A 59 23.61 16.56 -22.51
C GLN A 59 24.19 16.01 -21.22
N PHE A 60 25.51 15.85 -21.19
CA PHE A 60 26.23 15.46 -19.98
C PHE A 60 27.55 16.20 -19.88
N SER A 61 28.12 16.14 -18.69
CA SER A 61 29.42 16.70 -18.37
C SER A 61 30.40 15.58 -18.07
N LEU A 62 31.57 15.65 -18.72
CA LEU A 62 32.67 14.70 -18.62
C LEU A 62 33.85 15.39 -17.93
N PRO A 63 34.00 15.21 -16.61
CA PRO A 63 35.19 15.69 -15.93
C PRO A 63 36.36 14.74 -16.25
N ALA A 64 37.42 15.28 -16.84
CA ALA A 64 38.61 14.53 -17.22
C ALA A 64 39.88 15.25 -16.80
N VAL A 65 40.91 14.47 -16.47
CA VAL A 65 42.25 14.95 -16.16
C VAL A 65 43.23 14.24 -17.07
N PHE A 66 43.92 15.01 -17.92
CA PHE A 66 44.94 14.50 -18.83
C PHE A 66 46.32 14.98 -18.38
N THR A 67 47.25 14.06 -18.20
CA THR A 67 48.67 14.37 -17.96
C THR A 67 49.38 14.30 -19.30
N ILE A 68 49.74 15.45 -19.85
CA ILE A 68 50.31 15.59 -21.20
C ILE A 68 51.66 16.29 -21.09
N GLY A 69 52.65 15.80 -21.84
CA GLY A 69 53.96 16.44 -21.94
C GLY A 69 54.57 16.22 -23.31
N PRO A 70 55.66 16.90 -23.65
CA PRO A 70 56.37 16.62 -24.89
C PRO A 70 56.96 15.21 -24.86
N ASP A 71 56.99 14.57 -26.03
CA ASP A 71 57.66 13.27 -26.17
C ASP A 71 59.19 13.44 -26.19
N ASN A 72 59.92 12.44 -25.73
CA ASN A 72 61.38 12.48 -25.61
C ASN A 72 62.10 12.34 -26.96
N ASN A 73 61.37 12.17 -28.06
CA ASN A 73 61.94 12.11 -29.40
C ASN A 73 62.42 13.50 -29.86
N ILE A 74 63.59 13.56 -30.50
CA ILE A 74 64.21 14.81 -30.96
C ILE A 74 63.29 15.53 -31.96
N GLU A 75 62.58 14.78 -32.80
CA GLU A 75 61.62 15.35 -33.76
C GLU A 75 60.38 15.93 -33.07
N ALA A 76 59.85 15.25 -32.05
CA ALA A 76 58.72 15.73 -31.27
C ALA A 76 59.08 16.99 -30.47
N LEU A 77 60.26 16.98 -29.83
CA LEU A 77 60.83 18.16 -29.16
C LEU A 77 61.00 19.35 -30.10
N LYS A 78 61.36 19.11 -31.37
CA LYS A 78 61.48 20.17 -32.38
C LYS A 78 60.12 20.80 -32.69
N LYS A 79 59.08 19.98 -32.89
CA LYS A 79 57.70 20.45 -33.09
C LYS A 79 57.20 21.25 -31.88
N TYR A 80 57.43 20.73 -30.68
CA TYR A 80 57.07 21.39 -29.43
C TYR A 80 57.80 22.74 -29.23
N ALA A 81 59.10 22.77 -29.54
CA ALA A 81 59.90 23.99 -29.49
C ALA A 81 59.42 25.05 -30.50
N LEU A 82 58.99 24.63 -31.69
CA LEU A 82 58.42 25.53 -32.70
C LEU A 82 57.09 26.13 -32.23
N LEU A 83 56.23 25.32 -31.61
CA LEU A 83 54.97 25.78 -31.02
C LEU A 83 55.20 26.81 -29.91
N LEU A 84 56.16 26.57 -29.02
CA LEU A 84 56.54 27.51 -27.96
C LEU A 84 57.19 28.80 -28.49
N SER A 85 57.86 28.72 -29.65
CA SER A 85 58.46 29.88 -30.32
C SER A 85 57.43 30.77 -31.03
N GLY A 86 56.18 30.31 -31.19
CA GLY A 86 55.06 31.12 -31.69
C GLY A 86 55.03 31.34 -33.20
N GLU A 87 55.61 30.43 -33.99
CA GLU A 87 55.68 30.54 -35.46
C GLU A 87 54.96 29.41 -36.20
N ALA A 88 54.04 28.71 -35.53
CA ALA A 88 53.15 27.76 -36.18
C ALA A 88 52.00 28.52 -36.89
N GLY A 89 52.25 28.94 -38.14
CA GLY A 89 51.22 29.28 -39.12
C GLY A 89 50.72 30.73 -39.12
N GLY A 90 51.45 31.63 -39.79
CA GLY A 90 50.93 32.77 -40.58
C GLY A 90 50.07 33.86 -39.91
N VAL A 91 49.57 33.69 -38.68
CA VAL A 91 48.66 34.63 -38.03
C VAL A 91 49.39 35.27 -36.86
N LYS A 92 49.87 36.51 -37.08
CA LYS A 92 50.40 37.36 -36.01
C LYS A 92 49.27 37.78 -35.07
N VAL A 93 48.90 36.92 -34.13
CA VAL A 93 48.06 37.32 -33.01
C VAL A 93 48.93 38.16 -32.07
N LYS A 94 48.67 39.46 -32.02
CA LYS A 94 49.25 40.38 -31.02
C LYS A 94 48.76 39.96 -29.63
N SER A 95 49.47 39.04 -28.96
CA SER A 95 49.20 38.70 -27.57
C SER A 95 50.28 39.31 -26.67
N THR A 96 49.83 40.22 -25.82
CA THR A 96 50.60 41.06 -24.91
C THR A 96 51.27 40.21 -23.82
N SER A 97 52.57 39.92 -23.95
CA SER A 97 53.61 39.56 -22.95
C SER A 97 53.33 38.66 -21.71
N HIS A 98 52.11 38.23 -21.39
CA HIS A 98 51.75 37.44 -20.20
C HIS A 98 51.16 36.06 -20.54
N THR A 99 51.10 35.69 -21.82
CA THR A 99 50.25 34.60 -22.36
C THR A 99 51.00 33.56 -23.21
N ARG A 100 52.31 33.38 -23.03
CA ARG A 100 53.06 32.34 -23.78
C ARG A 100 52.83 30.92 -23.26
N GLY A 101 52.70 30.74 -21.93
CA GLY A 101 52.36 29.45 -21.33
C GLY A 101 50.92 29.02 -21.61
N ASN A 102 49.99 29.98 -21.61
CA ASN A 102 48.57 29.72 -21.84
C ASN A 102 48.29 29.28 -23.28
N HIS A 103 49.05 29.75 -24.27
CA HIS A 103 48.77 29.43 -25.67
C HIS A 103 48.82 27.92 -25.97
N VAL A 104 49.83 27.22 -25.45
CA VAL A 104 49.94 25.75 -25.61
C VAL A 104 48.78 25.07 -24.89
N GLN A 105 48.44 25.55 -23.69
CA GLN A 105 47.36 24.99 -22.90
C GLN A 105 46.00 25.17 -23.57
N ASP A 106 45.76 26.32 -24.19
CA ASP A 106 44.53 26.63 -24.93
C ASP A 106 44.41 25.78 -26.20
N ILE A 107 45.53 25.56 -26.93
CA ILE A 107 45.56 24.66 -28.10
C ILE A 107 45.23 23.23 -27.66
N VAL A 108 45.93 22.72 -26.65
CA VAL A 108 45.74 21.34 -26.15
C VAL A 108 44.31 21.16 -25.63
N LYS A 109 43.79 22.14 -24.88
CA LYS A 109 42.41 22.14 -24.41
C LYS A 109 41.41 22.14 -25.57
N GLY A 110 41.64 22.97 -26.58
CA GLY A 110 40.78 23.04 -27.76
C GLY A 110 40.75 21.73 -28.56
N ILE A 111 41.89 21.05 -28.69
CA ILE A 111 42.00 19.73 -29.34
C ILE A 111 41.20 18.69 -28.55
N ILE A 112 41.42 18.61 -27.23
CA ILE A 112 40.74 17.62 -26.38
C ILE A 112 39.22 17.86 -26.38
N GLU A 113 38.79 19.13 -26.28
CA GLU A 113 37.37 19.48 -26.33
C GLU A 113 36.72 19.17 -27.69
N GLY A 114 37.43 19.45 -28.79
CA GLY A 114 36.97 19.17 -30.15
C GLY A 114 36.83 17.67 -30.41
N GLU A 115 37.91 16.91 -30.23
CA GLU A 115 37.94 15.48 -30.54
C GLU A 115 37.01 14.67 -29.63
N THR A 116 36.99 14.97 -28.33
CA THR A 116 36.07 14.29 -27.41
C THR A 116 34.62 14.56 -27.80
N ARG A 117 34.29 15.78 -28.24
CA ARG A 117 32.93 16.11 -28.70
C ARG A 117 32.54 15.31 -29.94
N VAL A 118 33.43 15.17 -30.92
CA VAL A 118 33.16 14.40 -32.15
C VAL A 118 32.82 12.95 -31.81
N ILE A 119 33.61 12.32 -30.93
CA ILE A 119 33.39 10.92 -30.51
C ILE A 119 32.06 10.78 -29.76
N VAL A 120 31.79 11.67 -28.79
CA VAL A 120 30.58 11.63 -27.98
C VAL A 120 29.32 11.82 -28.84
N SER A 121 29.37 12.70 -29.84
CA SER A 121 28.23 12.93 -30.74
C SER A 121 27.89 11.74 -31.63
N GLY A 122 28.83 10.81 -31.84
CA GLY A 122 28.61 9.59 -32.63
C GLY A 122 28.12 8.38 -31.82
N MET A 123 28.18 8.44 -30.48
CA MET A 123 27.84 7.32 -29.59
C MET A 123 26.54 7.57 -28.82
N THR A 124 25.87 6.48 -28.44
CA THR A 124 24.73 6.54 -27.51
C THR A 124 25.20 6.69 -26.06
N MET A 125 24.31 7.18 -25.19
CA MET A 125 24.62 7.31 -23.76
C MET A 125 24.92 5.95 -23.12
N GLU A 126 24.20 4.90 -23.54
CA GLU A 126 24.39 3.55 -23.04
C GLU A 126 25.73 2.94 -23.44
N GLU A 127 26.19 3.15 -24.67
CA GLU A 127 27.49 2.66 -25.15
C GLU A 127 28.64 3.31 -24.37
N ILE A 128 28.60 4.64 -24.18
CA ILE A 128 29.60 5.38 -23.39
C ILE A 128 29.66 4.83 -21.95
N PHE A 129 28.51 4.44 -21.39
CA PHE A 129 28.43 3.94 -20.02
C PHE A 129 28.85 2.47 -19.88
N LYS A 130 28.32 1.58 -20.72
CA LYS A 130 28.60 0.12 -20.69
C LYS A 130 30.03 -0.17 -21.12
N GLU A 131 30.51 0.51 -22.16
CA GLU A 131 31.81 0.26 -22.79
C GLU A 131 32.80 1.39 -22.49
N ARG A 132 32.91 1.79 -21.22
CA ARG A 132 33.79 2.90 -20.78
C ARG A 132 35.23 2.74 -21.26
N HIS A 133 35.75 1.51 -21.30
CA HIS A 133 37.10 1.25 -21.78
C HIS A 133 37.28 1.59 -23.26
N VAL A 134 36.29 1.21 -24.09
CA VAL A 134 36.29 1.48 -25.53
C VAL A 134 36.22 2.97 -25.78
N PHE A 135 35.31 3.67 -25.09
CA PHE A 135 35.24 5.14 -25.12
C PHE A 135 36.57 5.80 -24.74
N LYS A 136 37.19 5.38 -23.63
CA LYS A 136 38.48 5.90 -23.18
C LYS A 136 39.57 5.70 -24.24
N GLN A 137 39.61 4.51 -24.85
CA GLN A 137 40.60 4.18 -25.87
C GLN A 137 40.44 5.06 -27.11
N HIS A 138 39.20 5.22 -27.62
CA HIS A 138 38.92 6.08 -28.77
C HIS A 138 39.28 7.54 -28.52
N VAL A 139 38.96 8.07 -27.33
CA VAL A 139 39.32 9.44 -26.96
C VAL A 139 40.85 9.60 -26.91
N ILE A 140 41.56 8.66 -26.30
CA ILE A 140 43.03 8.72 -26.21
C ILE A 140 43.66 8.62 -27.59
N GLU A 141 43.21 7.71 -28.46
CA GLU A 141 43.79 7.52 -29.79
C GLU A 141 43.59 8.75 -30.68
N ASN A 142 42.37 9.28 -30.76
CA ASN A 142 42.09 10.45 -31.60
C ASN A 142 42.79 11.71 -31.07
N VAL A 143 42.77 11.94 -29.76
CA VAL A 143 43.48 13.08 -29.16
C VAL A 143 45.00 12.92 -29.34
N GLN A 144 45.55 11.70 -29.20
CA GLN A 144 46.99 11.47 -29.39
C GLN A 144 47.41 11.75 -30.84
N ASN A 145 46.61 11.34 -31.83
CA ASN A 145 46.91 11.61 -33.25
C ASN A 145 47.01 13.11 -33.55
N GLU A 146 46.16 13.94 -32.93
CA GLU A 146 46.23 15.39 -33.06
C GLU A 146 47.41 15.99 -32.28
N LEU A 147 47.69 15.47 -31.08
CA LEU A 147 48.83 15.93 -30.25
C LEU A 147 50.20 15.60 -30.87
N ASP A 148 50.32 14.52 -31.64
CA ASP A 148 51.55 14.11 -32.34
C ASP A 148 52.02 15.15 -33.37
N GLN A 149 51.10 15.94 -33.93
CA GLN A 149 51.42 17.06 -34.83
C GLN A 149 52.19 18.17 -34.09
N PHE A 150 51.96 18.29 -32.79
CA PHE A 150 52.60 19.27 -31.91
C PHE A 150 53.76 18.69 -31.10
N GLY A 151 54.06 17.40 -31.26
CA GLY A 151 55.10 16.70 -30.50
C GLY A 151 54.75 16.44 -29.04
N LEU A 152 53.46 16.39 -28.73
CA LEU A 152 52.93 16.15 -27.39
C LEU A 152 52.41 14.72 -27.25
N ARG A 153 52.53 14.16 -26.06
CA ARG A 153 52.08 12.81 -25.71
C ARG A 153 51.28 12.80 -24.42
N ILE A 154 50.21 12.01 -24.44
CA ILE A 154 49.42 11.69 -23.26
C ILE A 154 50.18 10.63 -22.45
N TYR A 155 50.62 10.99 -21.25
CA TYR A 155 51.24 10.05 -20.29
C TYR A 155 50.17 9.34 -19.45
N ASN A 156 49.12 10.07 -19.07
CA ASN A 156 48.00 9.52 -18.33
C ASN A 156 46.70 10.24 -18.73
N ALA A 157 45.60 9.50 -18.75
CA ALA A 157 44.27 10.04 -18.96
C ALA A 157 43.33 9.40 -17.94
N ASN A 158 42.79 10.23 -17.07
CA ASN A 158 41.80 9.83 -16.09
C ASN A 158 40.47 10.51 -16.38
N VAL A 159 39.51 9.70 -16.81
CA VAL A 159 38.13 10.12 -17.05
C VAL A 159 37.34 9.82 -15.79
N LYS A 160 36.81 10.86 -15.13
CA LYS A 160 35.95 10.68 -13.95
C LYS A 160 34.56 10.21 -14.37
N GLU A 161 33.70 10.00 -13.38
CA GLU A 161 32.32 9.62 -13.62
C GLU A 161 31.55 10.73 -14.35
N LEU A 162 30.69 10.30 -15.28
CA LEU A 162 29.81 11.16 -16.06
C LEU A 162 28.82 11.84 -15.12
N GLN A 163 28.61 13.15 -15.29
CA GLN A 163 27.72 13.92 -14.45
C GLN A 163 26.66 14.62 -15.30
N ASP A 164 25.46 14.77 -14.74
CA ASP A 164 24.41 15.56 -15.39
C ASP A 164 24.82 17.03 -15.52
N THR A 165 24.50 17.62 -16.67
CA THR A 165 24.59 19.07 -16.87
C THR A 165 23.41 19.75 -16.17
N PRO A 166 23.53 21.00 -15.67
CA PRO A 166 22.39 21.71 -15.07
C PRO A 166 21.16 21.72 -15.98
N GLY A 167 20.07 21.09 -15.54
CA GLY A 167 18.82 20.93 -16.30
C GLY A 167 18.55 19.51 -16.81
N SER A 168 19.51 18.58 -16.69
CA SER A 168 19.33 17.14 -16.90
C SER A 168 19.31 16.40 -15.55
N GLU A 169 18.43 15.41 -15.41
CA GLU A 169 18.37 14.49 -14.25
C GLU A 169 18.49 13.02 -14.70
N TYR A 170 19.18 12.77 -15.81
CA TYR A 170 19.21 11.44 -16.40
C TYR A 170 19.95 10.43 -15.50
N PHE A 171 21.15 10.77 -15.01
CA PHE A 171 21.94 9.85 -14.19
C PHE A 171 21.36 9.65 -12.81
N THR A 172 20.76 10.68 -12.22
CA THR A 172 20.09 10.57 -10.91
C THR A 172 18.90 9.61 -10.99
N LEU A 173 18.06 9.73 -12.03
CA LEU A 173 16.94 8.84 -12.28
C LEU A 173 17.39 7.43 -12.67
N LEU A 174 18.43 7.29 -13.50
CA LEU A 174 18.99 6.00 -13.89
C LEU A 174 19.56 5.24 -12.69
N SER A 175 20.33 5.93 -11.84
CA SER A 175 20.89 5.36 -10.61
C SER A 175 19.79 4.91 -9.67
N ARG A 176 18.73 5.73 -9.51
CA ARG A 176 17.56 5.36 -8.71
C ARG A 176 16.84 4.14 -9.27
N LYS A 177 16.61 4.08 -10.59
CA LYS A 177 16.00 2.92 -11.27
C LYS A 177 16.82 1.65 -11.07
N ALA A 178 18.14 1.73 -11.20
CA ALA A 178 19.04 0.59 -10.99
C ALA A 178 19.00 0.09 -9.54
N HIS A 179 19.02 1.00 -8.57
CA HIS A 179 18.90 0.65 -7.15
C HIS A 179 17.53 0.02 -6.82
N GLU A 180 16.43 0.63 -7.26
CA GLU A 180 15.08 0.07 -7.06
C GLU A 180 14.92 -1.28 -7.76
N GLY A 181 15.48 -1.44 -8.96
CA GLY A 181 15.50 -2.70 -9.71
C GLY A 181 16.27 -3.80 -8.96
N ALA A 182 17.48 -3.50 -8.49
CA ALA A 182 18.29 -4.45 -7.71
C ALA A 182 17.60 -4.83 -6.39
N LEU A 183 16.99 -3.88 -5.69
CA LEU A 183 16.22 -4.15 -4.48
C LEU A 183 15.00 -5.03 -4.74
N ASN A 184 14.28 -4.79 -5.83
CA ASN A 184 13.13 -5.61 -6.19
C ASN A 184 13.57 -7.03 -6.60
N GLN A 185 14.66 -7.17 -7.35
CA GLN A 185 15.21 -8.47 -7.69
C GLN A 185 15.63 -9.25 -6.44
N ALA A 186 16.36 -8.60 -5.52
CA ALA A 186 16.75 -9.22 -4.26
C ALA A 186 15.53 -9.65 -3.41
N LYS A 187 14.45 -8.86 -3.40
CA LYS A 187 13.19 -9.24 -2.72
C LYS A 187 12.54 -10.46 -3.37
N ILE A 188 12.55 -10.55 -4.70
CA ILE A 188 12.04 -11.70 -5.45
C ILE A 188 12.85 -12.95 -5.09
N ASP A 189 14.18 -12.86 -5.14
CA ASP A 189 15.08 -13.98 -4.83
C ASP A 189 14.90 -14.48 -3.39
N VAL A 190 14.74 -13.57 -2.42
CA VAL A 190 14.47 -13.92 -1.02
C VAL A 190 13.09 -14.57 -0.85
N ALA A 191 12.08 -14.07 -1.55
CA ALA A 191 10.73 -14.64 -1.51
C ALA A 191 10.70 -16.06 -2.12
N GLU A 192 11.39 -16.27 -3.24
CA GLU A 192 11.52 -17.57 -3.88
C GLU A 192 12.28 -18.56 -3.00
N ALA A 193 13.38 -18.12 -2.38
CA ALA A 193 14.15 -18.94 -1.44
C ALA A 193 13.30 -19.35 -0.23
N ARG A 194 12.51 -18.43 0.34
CA ARG A 194 11.57 -18.74 1.45
C ARG A 194 10.50 -19.73 1.01
N MET A 195 9.85 -19.49 -0.13
CA MET A 195 8.85 -20.39 -0.68
C MET A 195 9.42 -21.80 -0.87
N ARG A 196 10.62 -21.93 -1.43
CA ARG A 196 11.29 -23.22 -1.62
C ARG A 196 11.63 -23.89 -0.29
N GLY A 197 12.06 -23.12 0.71
CA GLY A 197 12.29 -23.60 2.07
C GLY A 197 11.03 -24.15 2.72
N GLU A 198 9.92 -23.39 2.68
CA GLU A 198 8.63 -23.77 3.24
C GLU A 198 8.04 -25.02 2.56
N ILE A 199 8.11 -25.10 1.22
CA ILE A 199 7.69 -26.30 0.47
C ILE A 199 8.52 -27.51 0.89
N GLY A 200 9.84 -27.35 1.00
CA GLY A 200 10.74 -28.42 1.44
C GLY A 200 10.43 -28.90 2.87
N GLU A 201 10.18 -27.96 3.79
CA GLU A 201 9.74 -28.30 5.16
C GLU A 201 8.40 -29.03 5.18
N ALA A 202 7.41 -28.52 4.46
CA ALA A 202 6.07 -29.11 4.41
C ALA A 202 6.10 -30.52 3.81
N GLU A 203 6.87 -30.73 2.74
CA GLU A 203 7.05 -32.05 2.11
C GLU A 203 7.68 -33.05 3.09
N LYS A 204 8.74 -32.63 3.81
CA LYS A 204 9.39 -33.48 4.81
C LYS A 204 8.45 -33.80 5.97
N ARG A 205 7.73 -32.81 6.52
CA ARG A 205 6.72 -33.03 7.57
C ARG A 205 5.62 -33.98 7.10
N GLY A 206 5.18 -33.87 5.85
CA GLY A 206 4.19 -34.77 5.23
C GLY A 206 4.70 -36.22 5.18
N LYS A 207 5.92 -36.44 4.68
CA LYS A 207 6.56 -37.76 4.62
C LYS A 207 6.75 -38.37 6.02
N THR A 208 7.25 -37.59 6.98
CA THR A 208 7.41 -38.05 8.37
C THR A 208 6.08 -38.47 8.98
N LYS A 209 4.99 -37.71 8.77
CA LYS A 209 3.66 -38.11 9.25
C LYS A 209 3.17 -39.41 8.62
N GLN A 210 3.39 -39.60 7.31
CA GLN A 210 3.00 -40.84 6.64
C GLN A 210 3.78 -42.05 7.17
N GLU A 211 5.08 -41.91 7.40
CA GLU A 211 5.92 -42.97 7.98
C GLU A 211 5.49 -43.30 9.41
N ILE A 212 5.23 -42.28 10.25
CA ILE A 212 4.72 -42.48 11.61
C ILE A 212 3.38 -43.23 11.58
N SER A 213 2.42 -42.81 10.74
CA SER A 213 1.13 -43.52 10.63
C SER A 213 1.29 -44.97 10.18
N LYS A 214 2.28 -45.27 9.33
CA LYS A 214 2.57 -46.65 8.91
C LYS A 214 3.15 -47.47 10.06
N ILE A 215 4.09 -46.90 10.82
CA ILE A 215 4.68 -47.54 12.00
C ILE A 215 3.60 -47.79 13.06
N ASP A 216 2.73 -46.82 13.31
CA ASP A 216 1.63 -46.95 14.28
C ASP A 216 0.65 -48.05 13.86
N ALA A 217 0.30 -48.13 12.58
CA ALA A 217 -0.54 -49.20 12.04
C ALA A 217 0.12 -50.58 12.19
N GLU A 218 1.41 -50.71 11.87
CA GLU A 218 2.17 -51.95 12.07
C GLU A 218 2.26 -52.32 13.56
N THR A 219 2.44 -51.33 14.45
CA THR A 219 2.48 -51.53 15.90
C THR A 219 1.14 -52.01 16.43
N ALA A 220 0.02 -51.42 16.00
CA ALA A 220 -1.32 -51.84 16.39
C ALA A 220 -1.65 -53.28 15.95
N VAL A 221 -1.21 -53.68 14.74
CA VAL A 221 -1.34 -55.07 14.27
C VAL A 221 -0.51 -56.01 15.14
N LEU A 222 0.73 -55.63 15.47
CA LEU A 222 1.62 -56.44 16.30
C LEU A 222 1.11 -56.58 17.74
N GLU A 223 0.57 -55.53 18.33
CA GLU A 223 -0.09 -55.57 19.64
C GLU A 223 -1.32 -56.46 19.63
N THR A 224 -2.15 -56.37 18.58
CA THR A 224 -3.32 -57.24 18.41
C THR A 224 -2.90 -58.70 18.31
N LYS A 225 -1.81 -58.99 17.56
CA LYS A 225 -1.25 -60.34 17.45
C LYS A 225 -0.75 -60.86 18.80
N ARG A 226 0.03 -60.07 19.55
CA ARG A 226 0.48 -60.45 20.91
C ARG A 226 -0.69 -60.69 21.85
N ARG A 227 -1.74 -59.86 21.76
CA ARG A 227 -2.94 -60.00 22.59
C ARG A 227 -3.71 -61.28 22.26
N SER A 228 -3.79 -61.65 20.98
CA SER A 228 -4.36 -62.92 20.52
C SER A 228 -3.54 -64.12 21.03
N GLU A 229 -2.22 -64.08 20.87
CA GLU A 229 -1.30 -65.14 21.36
C GLU A 229 -1.41 -65.29 22.90
N LYS A 230 -1.49 -64.19 23.64
CA LYS A 230 -1.68 -64.21 25.10
C LYS A 230 -3.04 -64.80 25.48
N ALA A 231 -4.12 -64.38 24.82
CA ALA A 231 -5.45 -64.93 25.06
C ALA A 231 -5.52 -66.44 24.77
N GLN A 232 -4.82 -66.90 23.73
CA GLN A 232 -4.72 -68.33 23.41
C GLN A 232 -3.93 -69.11 24.46
N ALA A 233 -2.81 -68.55 24.94
CA ALA A 233 -2.03 -69.14 26.02
C ALA A 233 -2.81 -69.20 27.34
N ASP A 234 -3.52 -68.13 27.69
CA ASP A 234 -4.38 -68.06 28.87
C ASP A 234 -5.53 -69.09 28.77
N ALA A 235 -6.18 -69.21 27.60
CA ALA A 235 -7.22 -70.22 27.36
C ALA A 235 -6.70 -71.66 27.52
N GLN A 236 -5.47 -71.94 27.07
CA GLN A 236 -4.83 -73.25 27.27
C GLN A 236 -4.52 -73.51 28.75
N LEU A 237 -4.07 -72.50 29.50
CA LEU A 237 -3.85 -72.61 30.94
C LEU A 237 -5.14 -72.84 31.70
N THR A 238 -6.21 -72.11 31.38
CA THR A 238 -7.52 -72.29 32.02
C THR A 238 -8.12 -73.66 31.71
N ASN A 239 -7.94 -74.18 30.49
CA ASN A 239 -8.39 -75.53 30.14
C ASN A 239 -7.64 -76.58 30.98
N ARG A 240 -6.31 -76.50 31.08
CA ARG A 240 -5.52 -77.40 31.93
C ARG A 240 -5.90 -77.29 33.41
N GLN A 241 -6.12 -76.08 33.92
CA GLN A 241 -6.58 -75.88 35.29
C GLN A 241 -7.97 -76.50 35.52
N THR A 242 -8.89 -76.33 34.57
CA THR A 242 -10.24 -76.91 34.65
C THR A 242 -10.19 -78.44 34.62
N GLU A 243 -9.33 -79.04 33.79
CA GLU A 243 -9.10 -80.49 33.78
C GLU A 243 -8.57 -81.00 35.12
N LEU A 244 -7.58 -80.31 35.70
CA LEU A 244 -7.01 -80.66 37.01
C LEU A 244 -8.05 -80.50 38.14
N ASP A 245 -8.80 -79.39 38.15
CA ASP A 245 -9.86 -79.11 39.13
C ASP A 245 -11.01 -80.12 39.02
N MET A 246 -11.39 -80.50 37.80
CA MET A 246 -12.36 -81.57 37.57
C MET A 246 -11.86 -82.90 38.14
N GLY A 247 -10.58 -83.23 37.96
CA GLY A 247 -9.96 -84.41 38.57
C GLY A 247 -10.01 -84.38 40.10
N ILE A 248 -9.67 -83.24 40.72
CA ILE A 248 -9.72 -83.06 42.17
C ILE A 248 -11.16 -83.14 42.70
N ARG A 249 -12.12 -82.50 42.01
CA ARG A 249 -13.55 -82.54 42.38
C ARG A 249 -14.12 -83.94 42.27
N LEU A 250 -13.80 -84.68 41.20
CA LEU A 250 -14.20 -86.09 41.06
C LEU A 250 -13.61 -86.94 42.18
N GLY A 251 -12.33 -86.74 42.52
CA GLY A 251 -11.69 -87.39 43.67
C GLY A 251 -12.44 -87.10 44.98
N LYS A 252 -12.76 -85.84 45.26
CA LYS A 252 -13.48 -85.42 46.46
C LYS A 252 -14.91 -85.97 46.51
N ILE A 253 -15.64 -85.95 45.39
CA ILE A 253 -17.00 -86.51 45.29
C ILE A 253 -16.96 -88.03 45.50
N SER A 254 -15.99 -88.73 44.94
CA SER A 254 -15.86 -90.18 45.12
C SER A 254 -15.56 -90.55 46.58
N ALA A 255 -14.66 -89.81 47.25
CA ALA A 255 -14.37 -89.98 48.66
C ALA A 255 -15.57 -89.64 49.56
N GLN A 256 -16.29 -88.56 49.23
CA GLN A 256 -17.50 -88.16 49.95
C GLN A 256 -18.63 -89.19 49.78
N ARG A 257 -18.89 -89.68 48.57
CA ARG A 257 -19.88 -90.75 48.34
C ARG A 257 -19.51 -92.03 49.08
N GLN A 258 -18.21 -92.36 49.18
CA GLN A 258 -17.77 -93.54 49.92
C GLN A 258 -17.94 -93.37 51.44
N ALA A 259 -17.81 -92.15 51.97
CA ALA A 259 -18.15 -91.82 53.35
C ALA A 259 -19.68 -91.84 53.58
N GLU A 260 -20.46 -91.21 52.70
CA GLU A 260 -21.93 -91.20 52.77
C GLU A 260 -22.53 -92.60 52.68
N MET A 261 -21.95 -93.51 51.88
CA MET A 261 -22.35 -94.92 51.84
C MET A 261 -22.11 -95.62 53.20
N ARG A 262 -21.00 -95.33 53.87
CA ARG A 262 -20.72 -95.84 55.22
C ARG A 262 -21.65 -95.23 56.27
N ASP A 263 -21.94 -93.94 56.16
CA ASP A 263 -22.84 -93.24 57.07
C ASP A 263 -24.30 -93.67 56.87
N ALA A 264 -24.74 -93.93 55.63
CA ALA A 264 -26.07 -94.47 55.34
C ALA A 264 -26.25 -95.89 55.89
N GLU A 265 -25.21 -96.72 55.88
CA GLU A 265 -25.21 -98.04 56.50
C GLU A 265 -25.35 -97.95 58.03
N LEU A 266 -24.72 -96.95 58.65
CA LEU A 266 -24.87 -96.62 60.08
C LEU A 266 -26.25 -96.03 60.40
N GLN A 267 -26.78 -95.14 59.56
CA GLN A 267 -28.07 -94.48 59.72
C GLN A 267 -29.24 -95.49 59.66
N LYS A 268 -29.13 -96.51 58.81
CA LYS A 268 -30.13 -97.59 58.71
C LYS A 268 -30.27 -98.38 60.03
N GLN A 269 -29.20 -98.46 60.84
CA GLN A 269 -29.25 -99.05 62.18
C GLN A 269 -29.90 -98.11 63.23
N VAL A 270 -29.90 -96.80 62.98
CA VAL A 270 -30.47 -95.78 63.85
C VAL A 270 -31.95 -95.54 63.53
N GLU A 271 -32.37 -95.64 62.26
CA GLU A 271 -33.76 -95.41 61.83
C GLU A 271 -34.73 -96.51 62.26
N THR A 272 -34.27 -97.76 62.40
CA THR A 272 -35.07 -98.81 63.07
C THR A 272 -35.40 -98.46 64.53
N LYS A 273 -34.60 -97.60 65.19
CA LYS A 273 -34.85 -97.11 66.55
C LYS A 273 -35.67 -95.81 66.61
N ARG A 274 -35.74 -95.04 65.51
CA ARG A 274 -36.52 -93.78 65.44
C ARG A 274 -37.94 -93.98 64.92
N ALA A 275 -38.23 -95.09 64.25
CA ALA A 275 -39.58 -95.42 63.79
C ALA A 275 -40.61 -95.55 64.94
N GLU A 276 -40.17 -95.79 66.17
CA GLU A 276 -41.03 -95.82 67.36
C GLU A 276 -41.39 -94.42 67.90
N THR A 277 -40.62 -93.38 67.56
CA THR A 277 -40.77 -92.03 68.14
C THR A 277 -41.57 -91.05 67.27
N GLU A 278 -41.82 -91.37 65.99
CA GLU A 278 -42.32 -90.39 65.00
C GLU A 278 -43.86 -90.27 64.94
N LEU A 279 -44.61 -91.07 65.70
CA LEU A 279 -46.08 -91.00 65.75
C LEU A 279 -46.58 -89.70 66.44
N GLU A 280 -45.75 -89.08 67.27
CA GLU A 280 -46.08 -87.84 68.00
C GLU A 280 -45.81 -86.54 67.23
N ARG A 281 -45.00 -86.57 66.16
CA ARG A 281 -44.53 -85.34 65.51
C ARG A 281 -45.52 -84.75 64.50
N LEU A 282 -46.51 -85.51 64.03
CA LEU A 282 -47.47 -85.10 62.99
C LEU A 282 -48.49 -84.01 63.40
N ARG A 283 -48.48 -83.54 64.66
CA ARG A 283 -49.31 -82.40 65.11
C ARG A 283 -48.68 -81.02 64.84
N ALA A 284 -47.46 -80.97 64.31
CA ALA A 284 -46.71 -79.72 64.23
C ALA A 284 -46.57 -79.23 62.76
N LEU A 285 -47.24 -78.11 62.48
CA LEU A 285 -46.84 -77.06 61.51
C LEU A 285 -47.17 -77.33 60.03
N ASP A 286 -48.21 -76.84 59.36
CA ASP A 286 -49.19 -75.73 59.49
C ASP A 286 -48.63 -74.31 59.73
N VAL A 287 -47.37 -74.15 60.11
CA VAL A 287 -46.79 -72.83 60.46
C VAL A 287 -45.89 -72.24 59.35
N THR A 288 -45.64 -72.98 58.27
CA THR A 288 -44.73 -72.55 57.19
C THR A 288 -45.40 -71.66 56.13
N LYS A 289 -46.74 -71.63 56.05
CA LYS A 289 -47.48 -70.98 54.96
C LYS A 289 -47.51 -69.43 55.04
N SER A 290 -47.28 -68.84 56.21
CA SER A 290 -47.49 -67.40 56.44
C SER A 290 -46.28 -66.50 56.15
N LYS A 291 -45.08 -67.03 55.88
CA LYS A 291 -43.86 -66.21 55.68
C LYS A 291 -43.65 -65.71 54.25
N ILE A 292 -44.23 -66.36 53.24
CA ILE A 292 -43.95 -66.09 51.81
C ILE A 292 -44.69 -64.84 51.30
N ALA A 293 -45.81 -64.45 51.93
CA ALA A 293 -46.65 -63.35 51.44
C ALA A 293 -46.09 -61.94 51.70
N ARG A 294 -45.07 -61.79 52.56
CA ARG A 294 -44.57 -60.46 52.99
C ARG A 294 -43.45 -59.91 52.11
N GLU A 295 -42.66 -60.75 51.44
CA GLU A 295 -41.48 -60.31 50.65
C GLU A 295 -41.83 -59.79 49.25
N ALA A 296 -43.01 -60.13 48.70
CA ALA A 296 -43.39 -59.75 47.33
C ALA A 296 -43.86 -58.27 47.20
N ALA A 297 -44.18 -57.60 48.31
CA ALA A 297 -44.76 -56.26 48.29
C ALA A 297 -43.72 -55.12 48.30
N GLU A 298 -42.51 -55.36 48.82
CA GLU A 298 -41.48 -54.31 48.95
C GLU A 298 -40.74 -54.03 47.63
N GLN A 299 -40.58 -55.02 46.74
CA GLN A 299 -39.79 -54.86 45.50
C GLN A 299 -40.46 -53.99 44.43
N ASN A 300 -41.79 -53.85 44.44
CA ASN A 300 -42.50 -53.08 43.40
C ASN A 300 -42.49 -51.57 43.65
N ALA A 301 -42.26 -51.12 44.89
CA ALA A 301 -42.28 -49.69 45.23
C ALA A 301 -40.97 -48.97 44.83
N ASP A 302 -39.83 -49.67 44.85
CA ASP A 302 -38.51 -49.07 44.56
C ASP A 302 -38.26 -48.86 43.06
N ALA A 303 -38.87 -49.68 42.19
CA ALA A 303 -38.74 -49.56 40.74
C ALA A 303 -39.41 -48.30 40.18
N ASP A 304 -40.53 -47.88 40.79
CA ASP A 304 -41.33 -46.73 40.34
C ASP A 304 -40.72 -45.37 40.72
N LEU A 305 -39.92 -45.31 41.79
CA LEU A 305 -39.20 -44.11 42.19
C LEU A 305 -38.00 -43.82 41.26
N TYR A 306 -37.30 -44.86 40.82
CA TYR A 306 -36.10 -44.74 39.99
C TYR A 306 -36.41 -44.22 38.57
N THR A 307 -37.52 -44.66 37.98
CA THR A 307 -37.94 -44.24 36.62
C THR A 307 -38.34 -42.78 36.56
N LYS A 308 -39.02 -42.27 37.60
CA LYS A 308 -39.45 -40.86 37.70
C LYS A 308 -38.27 -39.90 37.89
N MET A 309 -37.25 -40.30 38.66
CA MET A 309 -36.06 -39.47 38.91
C MET A 309 -35.22 -39.25 37.65
N LYS A 310 -34.99 -40.31 36.85
CA LYS A 310 -34.23 -40.22 35.60
C LYS A 310 -34.96 -39.45 34.49
N GLY A 311 -36.29 -39.50 34.46
CA GLY A 311 -37.10 -38.73 33.51
C GLY A 311 -37.01 -37.22 33.73
N ALA A 312 -36.98 -36.77 34.99
CA ALA A 312 -36.88 -35.35 35.34
C ALA A 312 -35.51 -34.74 34.98
N ASP A 313 -34.42 -35.48 35.22
CA ASP A 313 -33.05 -35.05 34.89
C ASP A 313 -32.85 -34.83 33.37
N GLY A 314 -33.46 -35.69 32.54
CA GLY A 314 -33.37 -35.60 31.08
C GLY A 314 -34.08 -34.38 30.50
N VAL A 315 -35.18 -33.93 31.11
CA VAL A 315 -35.92 -32.72 30.69
C VAL A 315 -35.14 -31.45 31.08
N MET A 316 -34.59 -31.40 32.30
CA MET A 316 -33.78 -30.28 32.75
C MET A 316 -32.50 -30.09 31.92
N TYR A 317 -31.90 -31.19 31.46
CA TYR A 317 -30.72 -31.13 30.59
C TYR A 317 -31.06 -30.60 29.19
N LYS A 318 -32.18 -31.04 28.58
CA LYS A 318 -32.65 -30.52 27.28
C LYS A 318 -32.93 -29.02 27.35
N GLN A 319 -33.63 -28.57 28.39
CA GLN A 319 -33.94 -27.14 28.57
C GLN A 319 -32.68 -26.27 28.72
N LYS A 320 -31.63 -26.75 29.38
CA LYS A 320 -30.35 -26.04 29.46
C LYS A 320 -29.65 -25.92 28.10
N MET A 321 -29.58 -27.01 27.35
CA MET A 321 -28.92 -27.02 26.04
C MET A 321 -29.65 -26.14 25.01
N ASP A 322 -30.98 -26.12 25.05
CA ASP A 322 -31.79 -25.25 24.17
C ASP A 322 -31.61 -23.77 24.54
N ALA A 323 -31.58 -23.43 25.84
CA ALA A 323 -31.36 -22.06 26.30
C ALA A 323 -29.96 -21.52 25.89
N ASP A 324 -28.92 -22.35 26.02
CA ASP A 324 -27.55 -21.98 25.61
C ASP A 324 -27.45 -21.81 24.08
N ALA A 325 -28.11 -22.67 23.31
CA ALA A 325 -28.16 -22.56 21.85
C ALA A 325 -28.87 -21.27 21.39
N HIS A 326 -29.94 -20.88 22.07
CA HIS A 326 -30.63 -19.62 21.80
C HIS A 326 -29.78 -18.39 22.14
N TYR A 327 -29.09 -18.39 23.28
CA TYR A 327 -28.18 -17.31 23.66
C TYR A 327 -27.02 -17.15 22.66
N TYR A 328 -26.44 -18.28 22.23
CA TYR A 328 -25.34 -18.27 21.26
C TYR A 328 -25.77 -17.75 19.88
N ARG A 329 -26.94 -18.16 19.37
CA ARG A 329 -27.49 -17.63 18.11
C ARG A 329 -27.78 -16.14 18.20
N ALA A 330 -28.45 -15.69 19.26
CA ALA A 330 -28.75 -14.27 19.46
C ALA A 330 -27.49 -13.40 19.57
N SER A 331 -26.44 -13.87 20.23
CA SER A 331 -25.14 -13.17 20.31
C SER A 331 -24.48 -13.05 18.93
N LYS A 332 -24.49 -14.12 18.13
CA LYS A 332 -23.87 -14.12 16.79
C LYS A 332 -24.64 -13.25 15.79
N ASP A 333 -25.97 -13.27 15.85
CA ASP A 333 -26.81 -12.41 15.00
C ASP A 333 -26.64 -10.93 15.36
N ALA A 334 -26.49 -10.60 16.65
CA ALA A 334 -26.22 -9.24 17.10
C ALA A 334 -24.83 -8.74 16.66
N GLU A 335 -23.79 -9.57 16.75
CA GLU A 335 -22.44 -9.25 16.25
C GLU A 335 -22.43 -9.03 14.73
N ALA A 336 -23.15 -9.87 13.98
CA ALA A 336 -23.27 -9.74 12.52
C ALA A 336 -23.99 -8.45 12.12
N ALA A 337 -25.08 -8.09 12.81
CA ALA A 337 -25.82 -6.86 12.57
C ALA A 337 -24.99 -5.60 12.91
N PHE A 338 -24.18 -5.66 13.98
CA PHE A 338 -23.26 -4.57 14.34
C PHE A 338 -22.21 -4.36 13.24
N LEU A 339 -21.54 -5.43 12.80
CA LEU A 339 -20.52 -5.38 11.75
C LEU A 339 -21.08 -4.93 10.39
N ALA A 340 -22.30 -5.32 10.04
CA ALA A 340 -22.96 -4.85 8.83
C ALA A 340 -23.18 -3.33 8.87
N LYS A 341 -23.74 -2.83 9.97
CA LYS A 341 -23.97 -1.39 10.15
C LYS A 341 -22.68 -0.57 10.21
N THR A 342 -21.62 -1.07 10.84
CA THR A 342 -20.32 -0.36 10.86
C THR A 342 -19.73 -0.27 9.45
N LYS A 343 -19.77 -1.36 8.68
CA LYS A 343 -19.27 -1.37 7.30
C LYS A 343 -20.10 -0.50 6.35
N GLU A 344 -21.42 -0.47 6.51
CA GLU A 344 -22.29 0.44 5.76
C GLU A 344 -22.01 1.91 6.10
N ALA A 345 -21.81 2.22 7.39
CA ALA A 345 -21.45 3.56 7.84
C ALA A 345 -20.08 3.99 7.27
N GLU A 346 -19.07 3.12 7.32
CA GLU A 346 -17.74 3.36 6.73
C GLU A 346 -17.83 3.54 5.20
N ALA A 347 -18.61 2.71 4.51
CA ALA A 347 -18.82 2.84 3.06
C ALA A 347 -19.48 4.18 2.72
N SER A 348 -20.49 4.60 3.48
CA SER A 348 -21.15 5.90 3.29
C SER A 348 -20.22 7.09 3.57
N PHE A 349 -19.33 6.95 4.56
CA PHE A 349 -18.33 7.97 4.89
C PHE A 349 -17.29 8.10 3.78
N ILE A 350 -16.80 6.98 3.24
CA ILE A 350 -15.85 6.97 2.12
C ILE A 350 -16.50 7.53 0.85
N ALA A 351 -17.75 7.17 0.57
CA ALA A 351 -18.50 7.71 -0.57
C ALA A 351 -18.63 9.24 -0.49
N LYS A 352 -19.10 9.76 0.65
CA LYS A 352 -19.22 11.22 0.87
C LYS A 352 -17.87 11.93 0.84
N LYS A 353 -16.82 11.31 1.36
CA LYS A 353 -15.46 11.88 1.30
C LYS A 353 -14.96 11.99 -0.13
N LYS A 354 -15.15 10.95 -0.95
CA LYS A 354 -14.79 10.96 -2.37
C LYS A 354 -15.65 11.94 -3.18
N GLU A 355 -16.94 12.06 -2.87
CA GLU A 355 -17.81 13.07 -3.47
C GLU A 355 -17.33 14.49 -3.12
N ALA A 356 -16.97 14.74 -1.86
CA ALA A 356 -16.42 16.03 -1.44
C ALA A 356 -15.07 16.36 -2.10
N GLU A 357 -14.19 15.37 -2.23
CA GLU A 357 -12.94 15.50 -2.99
C GLU A 357 -13.22 15.78 -4.48
N GLY A 358 -14.21 15.10 -5.07
CA GLY A 358 -14.65 15.33 -6.44
C GLY A 358 -15.20 16.75 -6.66
N VAL A 359 -16.02 17.27 -5.74
CA VAL A 359 -16.52 18.65 -5.78
C VAL A 359 -15.40 19.67 -5.57
N ALA A 360 -14.41 19.38 -4.72
CA ALA A 360 -13.25 20.25 -4.53
C ALA A 360 -12.36 20.32 -5.79
N GLU A 361 -12.13 19.20 -6.46
CA GLU A 361 -11.42 19.18 -7.76
C GLU A 361 -12.24 19.87 -8.86
N MET A 362 -13.57 19.70 -8.88
CA MET A 362 -14.44 20.49 -9.77
C MET A 362 -14.37 21.99 -9.46
N ALA A 363 -14.34 22.39 -8.19
CA ALA A 363 -14.19 23.79 -7.81
C ALA A 363 -12.84 24.36 -8.29
N LYS A 364 -11.74 23.61 -8.17
CA LYS A 364 -10.43 23.99 -8.74
C LYS A 364 -10.47 24.09 -10.27
N ALA A 365 -11.15 23.17 -10.93
CA ALA A 365 -11.35 23.23 -12.38
C ALA A 365 -12.16 24.47 -12.79
N TYR A 366 -13.21 24.80 -12.03
CA TYR A 366 -14.00 26.01 -12.24
C TYR A 366 -13.23 27.29 -11.95
N THR A 367 -12.33 27.32 -10.95
CA THR A 367 -11.46 28.48 -10.74
C THR A 367 -10.47 28.66 -11.89
N ALA A 368 -9.88 27.58 -12.39
CA ALA A 368 -8.98 27.64 -13.55
C ALA A 368 -9.72 28.08 -14.83
N MET A 369 -10.95 27.58 -15.05
CA MET A 369 -11.78 28.05 -16.15
C MET A 369 -12.17 29.52 -15.98
N ALA A 370 -12.51 29.97 -14.77
CA ALA A 370 -12.83 31.37 -14.50
C ALA A 370 -11.65 32.32 -14.78
N GLU A 371 -10.40 31.89 -14.56
CA GLU A 371 -9.21 32.63 -14.96
C GLU A 371 -9.07 32.74 -16.48
N VAL A 372 -9.30 31.63 -17.22
CA VAL A 372 -9.21 31.61 -18.69
C VAL A 372 -10.29 32.46 -19.36
N PHE A 373 -11.51 32.50 -18.82
CA PHE A 373 -12.65 33.24 -19.39
C PHE A 373 -12.71 34.73 -18.98
N GLY A 374 -11.65 35.28 -18.38
CA GLY A 374 -11.58 36.71 -18.06
C GLY A 374 -12.33 37.12 -16.79
N GLY A 375 -12.48 36.20 -15.85
CA GLY A 375 -13.06 36.42 -14.52
C GLY A 375 -14.42 35.72 -14.31
N PRO A 376 -14.98 35.83 -13.08
CA PRO A 376 -16.21 35.11 -12.69
C PRO A 376 -17.42 35.40 -13.58
N GLN A 377 -17.50 36.60 -14.15
CA GLN A 377 -18.62 37.02 -15.02
C GLN A 377 -18.60 36.31 -16.37
N GLY A 378 -17.43 36.16 -17.01
CA GLY A 378 -17.31 35.47 -18.30
C GLY A 378 -17.58 33.97 -18.18
N PHE A 379 -17.09 33.37 -17.09
CA PHE A 379 -17.35 31.97 -16.79
C PHE A 379 -18.83 31.69 -16.46
N LEU A 380 -19.48 32.57 -15.70
CA LEU A 380 -20.92 32.47 -15.44
C LEU A 380 -21.73 32.58 -16.73
N GLN A 381 -21.36 33.48 -17.64
CA GLN A 381 -22.00 33.59 -18.96
C GLN A 381 -21.81 32.31 -19.79
N TYR A 382 -20.61 31.72 -19.78
CA TYR A 382 -20.35 30.45 -20.46
C TYR A 382 -21.19 29.30 -19.89
N LEU A 383 -21.24 29.15 -18.55
CA LEU A 383 -22.08 28.15 -17.89
C LEU A 383 -23.57 28.34 -18.20
N MET A 384 -24.04 29.59 -18.24
CA MET A 384 -25.43 29.91 -18.60
C MET A 384 -25.76 29.52 -20.04
N ILE A 385 -24.83 29.73 -20.98
CA ILE A 385 -24.99 29.29 -22.38
C ILE A 385 -24.97 27.75 -22.46
N GLN A 386 -23.99 27.10 -21.81
CA GLN A 386 -23.84 25.64 -21.83
C GLN A 386 -25.04 24.91 -21.24
N ASN A 387 -25.54 25.38 -20.10
CA ASN A 387 -26.70 24.81 -19.41
C ASN A 387 -28.03 25.26 -20.04
N ARG A 388 -28.00 25.98 -21.18
CA ARG A 388 -29.17 26.51 -21.88
C ARG A 388 -30.12 27.31 -20.97
N THR A 389 -29.58 27.99 -19.97
CA THR A 389 -30.40 28.72 -18.98
C THR A 389 -31.19 29.84 -19.63
N TYR A 390 -30.67 30.48 -20.68
CA TYR A 390 -31.41 31.48 -21.46
C TYR A 390 -32.64 30.90 -22.16
N GLU A 391 -32.56 29.68 -22.69
CA GLU A 391 -33.70 28.97 -23.28
C GLU A 391 -34.72 28.62 -22.20
N ALA A 392 -34.26 28.11 -21.05
CA ALA A 392 -35.12 27.78 -19.92
C ALA A 392 -35.81 29.03 -19.34
N LEU A 393 -35.10 30.15 -19.18
CA LEU A 393 -35.63 31.40 -18.69
C LEU A 393 -36.64 32.00 -19.68
N ALA A 394 -36.36 31.94 -20.99
CA ALA A 394 -37.29 32.37 -22.03
C ALA A 394 -38.55 31.49 -22.07
N ARG A 395 -38.41 30.16 -21.91
CA ARG A 395 -39.54 29.22 -21.84
C ARG A 395 -40.37 29.45 -20.58
N ALA A 396 -39.74 29.60 -19.40
CA ALA A 396 -40.42 29.88 -18.13
C ALA A 396 -41.14 31.24 -18.15
N ASN A 397 -40.52 32.29 -18.72
CA ASN A 397 -41.17 33.59 -18.91
C ASN A 397 -42.33 33.49 -19.91
N GLY A 398 -42.15 32.73 -21.00
CA GLY A 398 -43.22 32.45 -21.96
C GLY A 398 -44.40 31.70 -21.32
N GLU A 399 -44.13 30.70 -20.48
CA GLU A 399 -45.14 29.98 -19.71
C GLU A 399 -45.84 30.86 -18.67
N ALA A 400 -45.09 31.69 -17.95
CA ALA A 400 -45.64 32.65 -16.99
C ALA A 400 -46.55 33.69 -17.67
N ILE A 401 -46.20 34.16 -18.86
CA ILE A 401 -47.03 35.08 -19.65
C ILE A 401 -48.25 34.38 -20.24
N LYS A 402 -48.13 33.11 -20.63
CA LYS A 402 -49.23 32.31 -21.22
C LYS A 402 -50.42 32.12 -20.26
N GLY A 403 -50.21 32.23 -18.95
CA GLY A 403 -51.25 32.13 -17.93
C GLY A 403 -51.78 33.46 -17.37
N LEU A 404 -51.22 34.60 -17.79
CA LEU A 404 -51.72 35.91 -17.36
C LEU A 404 -52.87 36.33 -18.28
N GLU A 405 -54.09 36.34 -17.74
CA GLU A 405 -55.22 37.09 -18.28
C GLU A 405 -55.20 38.50 -17.66
N PRO A 406 -54.48 39.50 -18.21
CA PRO A 406 -54.54 40.84 -17.68
C PRO A 406 -55.95 41.40 -17.92
N LYS A 407 -56.66 41.77 -16.85
CA LYS A 407 -57.83 42.65 -16.95
C LYS A 407 -57.35 44.02 -17.43
N ILE A 408 -57.39 44.24 -18.74
CA ILE A 408 -57.04 45.52 -19.35
C ILE A 408 -58.15 46.52 -19.00
N THR A 409 -57.91 47.40 -18.02
CA THR A 409 -58.71 48.61 -17.85
C THR A 409 -58.25 49.65 -18.85
N VAL A 410 -59.03 49.87 -19.92
CA VAL A 410 -58.77 50.90 -20.92
C VAL A 410 -59.14 52.26 -20.33
N TRP A 411 -58.14 53.11 -20.09
CA TRP A 411 -58.34 54.52 -19.74
C TRP A 411 -58.37 55.34 -21.04
N ASN A 412 -59.54 55.86 -21.38
CA ASN A 412 -59.70 56.88 -22.42
C ASN A 412 -59.64 58.27 -21.75
N THR A 413 -58.49 58.93 -21.80
CA THR A 413 -58.29 60.29 -21.25
C THR A 413 -58.15 61.33 -22.36
N GLY A 414 -59.16 61.43 -23.22
CA GLY A 414 -59.31 62.53 -24.18
C GLY A 414 -60.70 63.14 -24.09
N THR A 415 -60.87 64.17 -23.26
CA THR A 415 -62.09 65.00 -23.18
C THR A 415 -61.88 66.30 -23.95
N SER A 416 -62.69 66.48 -24.99
CA SER A 416 -63.02 67.80 -25.54
C SER A 416 -63.99 68.50 -24.58
N GLY A 417 -63.76 69.78 -24.29
CA GLY A 417 -64.84 70.73 -24.02
C GLY A 417 -65.00 71.24 -22.59
N ASP A 418 -64.32 72.36 -22.33
CA ASP A 418 -64.80 73.55 -21.62
C ASP A 418 -65.20 73.51 -20.13
N ALA A 419 -64.98 74.67 -19.52
CA ALA A 419 -64.96 74.97 -18.11
C ALA A 419 -66.28 74.70 -17.37
N SER A 420 -66.23 73.87 -16.32
CA SER A 420 -66.91 74.14 -15.04
C SER A 420 -66.29 73.31 -13.91
N GLN A 421 -66.05 74.01 -12.80
CA GLN A 421 -65.30 73.56 -11.64
C GLN A 421 -65.95 72.34 -10.95
N ASP A 422 -65.19 71.24 -10.85
CA ASP A 422 -65.14 70.49 -9.60
C ASP A 422 -63.68 70.04 -9.36
N THR A 423 -62.97 70.85 -8.58
CA THR A 423 -61.52 70.81 -8.32
C THR A 423 -61.07 69.63 -7.45
N THR A 424 -61.93 68.63 -7.26
CA THR A 424 -61.67 67.42 -6.47
C THR A 424 -61.64 66.13 -7.31
N ALA A 425 -61.96 66.17 -8.60
CA ALA A 425 -62.00 64.98 -9.46
C ALA A 425 -60.65 64.27 -9.68
N PRO A 426 -59.50 64.96 -9.85
CA PRO A 426 -58.20 64.29 -9.99
C PRO A 426 -57.72 63.65 -8.66
N ILE A 427 -58.02 64.27 -7.52
CA ILE A 427 -57.62 63.80 -6.18
C ILE A 427 -58.54 62.67 -5.71
N ARG A 428 -59.83 62.70 -6.06
CA ARG A 428 -60.77 61.59 -5.80
C ARG A 428 -60.44 60.34 -6.62
N ASN A 429 -60.02 60.51 -7.88
CA ASN A 429 -59.51 59.42 -8.72
C ASN A 429 -58.14 58.91 -8.25
N LEU A 430 -57.31 59.75 -7.62
CA LEU A 430 -56.08 59.34 -6.95
C LEU A 430 -56.38 58.57 -5.65
N MET A 431 -57.38 58.99 -4.86
CA MET A 431 -57.77 58.28 -3.63
C MET A 431 -58.53 56.96 -3.87
N GLN A 432 -59.28 56.84 -4.97
CA GLN A 432 -59.93 55.57 -5.36
C GLN A 432 -58.99 54.58 -6.04
N SER A 433 -57.85 55.03 -6.59
CA SER A 433 -56.84 54.14 -7.21
C SER A 433 -55.78 53.60 -6.23
N LEU A 434 -55.67 54.17 -5.02
CA LEU A 434 -54.71 53.72 -4.01
C LEU A 434 -55.04 52.34 -3.38
N PRO A 435 -56.29 52.00 -3.03
CA PRO A 435 -56.60 50.68 -2.44
C PRO A 435 -56.27 49.48 -3.34
N PRO A 436 -56.63 49.46 -4.64
CA PRO A 436 -56.31 48.33 -5.51
C PRO A 436 -54.83 48.25 -5.93
N LEU A 437 -54.07 49.36 -5.91
CA LEU A 437 -52.63 49.34 -6.21
C LEU A 437 -51.80 48.72 -5.07
N PHE A 438 -52.19 48.92 -3.81
CA PHE A 438 -51.48 48.30 -2.69
C PHE A 438 -51.90 46.85 -2.43
N SER A 439 -53.15 46.46 -2.77
CA SER A 439 -53.55 45.05 -2.73
C SER A 439 -52.87 44.21 -3.82
N THR A 440 -52.70 44.78 -5.02
CA THR A 440 -51.99 44.09 -6.12
C THR A 440 -50.48 43.95 -5.85
N ILE A 441 -49.84 44.93 -5.22
CA ILE A 441 -48.46 44.80 -4.73
C ILE A 441 -48.36 43.73 -3.63
N HIS A 442 -49.32 43.70 -2.70
CA HIS A 442 -49.36 42.69 -1.64
C HIS A 442 -49.54 41.26 -2.19
N GLU A 443 -50.46 41.06 -3.13
CA GLU A 443 -50.71 39.76 -3.77
C GLU A 443 -49.54 39.28 -4.65
N GLN A 444 -48.79 40.19 -5.29
CA GLN A 444 -47.67 39.82 -6.16
C GLN A 444 -46.31 39.69 -5.45
N THR A 445 -46.12 40.37 -4.31
CA THR A 445 -44.81 40.41 -3.62
C THR A 445 -44.81 39.86 -2.20
N GLY A 446 -45.98 39.58 -1.61
CA GLY A 446 -46.12 39.02 -0.26
C GLY A 446 -45.70 39.95 0.89
N ILE A 447 -45.33 41.20 0.60
CA ILE A 447 -44.90 42.19 1.60
C ILE A 447 -46.13 42.92 2.13
N ALA A 448 -46.34 42.88 3.45
CA ALA A 448 -47.39 43.65 4.12
C ALA A 448 -46.97 45.12 4.32
N PRO A 449 -47.88 46.09 4.17
CA PRO A 449 -47.55 47.49 4.41
C PRO A 449 -47.21 47.76 5.89
N PRO A 450 -46.34 48.74 6.17
CA PRO A 450 -45.81 48.99 7.52
C PRO A 450 -46.89 49.42 8.54
N THR A 451 -46.70 49.01 9.79
CA THR A 451 -47.67 48.98 10.90
C THR A 451 -48.18 50.34 11.41
N TRP A 452 -47.65 51.48 10.97
CA TRP A 452 -48.09 52.81 11.42
C TRP A 452 -49.42 53.28 10.81
N MET A 453 -50.01 52.49 9.89
CA MET A 453 -51.33 52.71 9.32
C MET A 453 -52.45 51.93 10.06
N ALA A 454 -52.10 51.09 11.02
CA ALA A 454 -53.06 50.22 11.71
C ALA A 454 -53.72 50.86 12.95
N GLN A 455 -53.43 52.11 13.31
CA GLN A 455 -53.98 52.72 14.53
C GLN A 455 -54.19 54.24 14.39
N LEU A 456 -55.46 54.67 14.29
CA LEU A 456 -56.10 55.82 14.99
C LEU A 456 -57.54 56.04 14.43
N PRO A 457 -58.54 56.47 15.24
CA PRO A 457 -59.61 55.61 15.79
C PRO A 457 -61.05 56.09 15.37
N PRO A 458 -62.15 55.81 16.12
CA PRO A 458 -63.02 54.62 16.18
C PRO A 458 -64.51 54.89 15.80
N ARG A 459 -65.41 53.87 15.83
CA ARG A 459 -66.76 53.95 16.47
C ARG A 459 -67.52 52.60 16.52
N GLN A 460 -67.89 52.21 17.76
CA GLN A 460 -69.08 51.47 18.27
C GLN A 460 -69.56 50.19 17.52
N ASN A 461 -69.87 49.05 18.17
CA ASN A 461 -70.51 48.84 19.47
C ASN A 461 -70.39 47.35 19.91
N GLN A 462 -70.23 47.14 21.22
CA GLN A 462 -70.82 46.11 22.14
C GLN A 462 -70.98 44.64 21.65
N SER A 463 -70.66 43.57 22.40
CA SER A 463 -70.80 43.30 23.85
C SER A 463 -70.05 42.01 24.30
N ASN A 464 -69.90 41.89 25.62
CA ASN A 464 -69.25 40.88 26.49
C ASN A 464 -69.42 39.37 26.23
N SER A 465 -68.41 38.60 26.65
CA SER A 465 -68.41 37.61 27.77
C SER A 465 -67.06 36.85 27.82
N THR A 466 -66.22 37.06 28.87
CA THR A 466 -65.89 36.14 30.00
C THR A 466 -65.29 34.77 29.61
N VAL A 467 -64.31 34.10 30.22
CA VAL A 467 -63.45 34.19 31.44
C VAL A 467 -62.57 32.88 31.43
N GLN A 468 -61.37 32.89 32.06
CA GLN A 468 -60.57 31.73 32.58
C GLN A 468 -59.91 30.75 31.58
N ALA A 469 -58.74 30.13 31.83
CA ALA A 469 -57.76 30.12 32.94
C ALA A 469 -56.47 29.36 32.49
N ASP A 470 -55.33 29.68 33.13
CA ASP A 470 -54.30 28.77 33.72
C ASP A 470 -53.69 27.61 32.90
N GLU A 471 -52.43 27.18 33.04
CA GLU A 471 -51.17 27.64 33.65
C GLU A 471 -50.13 26.53 33.31
N ILE A 472 -48.83 26.84 33.43
CA ILE A 472 -47.76 25.95 33.95
C ILE A 472 -46.98 24.96 33.03
N LYS A 473 -45.68 25.35 32.88
CA LYS A 473 -44.40 24.60 32.97
C LYS A 473 -43.97 23.62 31.86
N SER A 474 -42.68 23.38 31.59
CA SER A 474 -41.38 24.07 31.65
C SER A 474 -40.28 22.99 31.49
N LYS A 475 -39.30 23.20 30.59
CA LYS A 475 -37.87 22.76 30.60
C LYS A 475 -37.53 21.28 30.91
N ILE A 476 -36.54 20.68 30.24
CA ILE A 476 -35.12 20.58 30.69
C ILE A 476 -34.39 19.81 29.56
N ARG A 477 -33.31 20.31 28.95
CA ARG A 477 -31.87 20.08 29.30
C ARG A 477 -31.49 18.62 29.58
N ALA A 478 -30.31 18.26 29.11
CA ALA A 478 -29.66 16.95 29.17
C ALA A 478 -29.56 16.31 30.56
N ASN A 479 -29.57 14.98 30.60
CA ASN A 479 -28.51 14.09 31.15
C ASN A 479 -29.11 12.79 31.71
N ALA A 480 -29.07 11.73 30.92
CA ALA A 480 -28.94 10.30 31.28
C ALA A 480 -29.25 9.47 30.03
#